data_AF-A0A5M6HMZ6-F1
#
_entry.id   AF-A0A5M6HMZ6-F1
#
_cell.length_a   1.000
_cell.length_b   1.000
_cell.length_c   1.000
_cell.angle_alpha   90.00
_cell.angle_beta   90.00
_cell.angle_gamma   90.00
#
_symmetry.space_group_name_H-M   'P 1'
#
loop_
_entity.id
_entity.type
_entity.pdbx_description
1 polymer ?
#
loop_
_entity_poly.entity_id
_entity_poly.type
_entity_poly.pdbx_seq_one_letter_code
_entity_poly.pdbx_strand_id
1 'polypeptide(L)'
;MACPTRRKGSDNWYFRRKIPADVQRILASLPKDQRPAGWYKTHISISLGTADRNEAKARCPEVAAAVERQIEAFRNGPKPLTPKQIVALSGLLYRAFAEGLEEDPVLTPEQWRDVAGSNREARLGQFGLGAQLGIFSSEAERRAASMEQRFGRSYAGMWVTGDQAALVDDVATTSHPSVNLTPSISLGN
;
A
#
# COMPACT_ATOMS: atom_id res chain seq x y z
N MET A 1 38.20 -7.97 8.27
CA MET A 1 37.54 -6.79 7.64
C MET A 1 36.88 -7.24 6.35
N ALA A 2 35.66 -6.80 6.06
CA ALA A 2 35.00 -7.11 4.79
C ALA A 2 35.68 -6.29 3.69
N CYS A 3 36.42 -6.98 2.83
CA CYS A 3 37.22 -6.36 1.78
C CYS A 3 36.36 -6.04 0.56
N PRO A 4 36.57 -4.89 -0.10
CA PRO A 4 35.91 -4.60 -1.37
C PRO A 4 36.31 -5.69 -2.37
N THR A 5 35.29 -6.34 -2.96
CA THR A 5 35.45 -7.42 -3.91
C THR A 5 34.89 -6.99 -5.26
N ARG A 6 35.61 -7.24 -6.35
CA ARG A 6 35.12 -6.97 -7.71
C ARG A 6 34.59 -8.25 -8.35
N ARG A 7 33.43 -8.18 -9.01
CA ARG A 7 32.85 -9.32 -9.75
C ARG A 7 33.38 -9.31 -11.19
N LYS A 8 33.58 -10.49 -11.78
CA LYS A 8 33.90 -10.63 -13.21
C LYS A 8 32.75 -10.03 -14.06
N GLY A 9 33.06 -9.02 -14.88
CA GLY A 9 32.09 -8.32 -15.74
C GLY A 9 31.40 -7.10 -15.13
N SER A 10 31.81 -6.63 -13.94
CA SER A 10 31.37 -5.36 -13.37
C SER A 10 32.57 -4.52 -13.00
N ASP A 11 32.54 -3.25 -13.38
CA ASP A 11 33.57 -2.28 -13.01
C ASP A 11 33.44 -1.82 -11.56
N ASN A 12 32.26 -1.99 -10.96
CA ASN A 12 31.98 -1.56 -9.61
C ASN A 12 32.54 -2.52 -8.55
N TRP A 13 33.03 -1.94 -7.45
CA TRP A 13 33.41 -2.68 -6.25
C TRP A 13 32.19 -3.02 -5.39
N TYR A 14 32.24 -4.16 -4.70
CA TYR A 14 31.16 -4.65 -3.84
C TYR A 14 31.65 -4.88 -2.42
N PHE A 15 30.81 -4.56 -1.44
CA PHE A 15 30.92 -5.05 -0.09
C PHE A 15 30.35 -6.47 -0.01
N ARG A 16 31.19 -7.45 0.36
CA ARG A 16 30.76 -8.84 0.57
C ARG A 16 31.05 -9.31 1.99
N ARG A 17 30.04 -9.90 2.62
CA ARG A 17 30.16 -10.46 3.97
C ARG A 17 29.24 -11.66 4.16
N LYS A 18 29.70 -12.67 4.88
CA LYS A 18 28.86 -13.80 5.30
C LYS A 18 27.87 -13.36 6.37
N ILE A 19 26.60 -13.75 6.21
CA ILE A 19 25.56 -13.44 7.20
C ILE A 19 25.75 -14.36 8.42
N PRO A 20 25.71 -13.83 9.66
CA PRO A 20 25.70 -14.64 10.89
C PRO A 20 24.54 -15.65 10.93
N ALA A 21 24.75 -16.83 11.53
CA ALA A 21 23.79 -17.95 11.48
C ALA A 21 22.45 -17.65 12.18
N ASP A 22 22.49 -16.86 13.25
CA ASP A 22 21.35 -16.29 13.96
C ASP A 22 20.47 -15.46 13.01
N VAL A 23 21.07 -14.53 12.27
CA VAL A 23 20.35 -13.68 11.31
C VAL A 23 19.85 -14.49 10.12
N GLN A 24 20.60 -15.49 9.66
CA GLN A 24 20.14 -16.39 8.59
C GLN A 24 18.83 -17.11 8.96
N ARG A 25 18.69 -17.52 10.23
CA ARG A 25 17.47 -18.18 10.73
C ARG A 25 16.27 -17.22 10.69
N ILE A 26 16.48 -15.95 11.05
CA ILE A 26 15.45 -14.90 10.99
C ILE A 26 15.07 -14.59 9.53
N LEU A 27 16.05 -14.51 8.64
CA LEU A 27 15.78 -14.26 7.21
C LEU A 27 15.08 -15.44 6.54
N ALA A 28 15.26 -16.67 7.04
CA ALA A 28 14.62 -17.85 6.50
C ALA A 28 13.11 -17.89 6.75
N SER A 29 12.63 -17.29 7.86
CA SER A 29 11.19 -17.16 8.12
C SER A 29 10.53 -16.02 7.34
N LEU A 30 11.32 -15.04 6.86
CA LEU A 30 10.82 -13.90 6.10
C LEU A 30 10.67 -14.22 4.59
N PRO A 31 9.58 -13.77 3.94
CA PRO A 31 9.45 -13.76 2.48
C PRO A 31 10.58 -12.99 1.81
N LYS A 32 10.91 -13.35 0.56
CA LYS A 32 12.00 -12.70 -0.19
C LYS A 32 11.78 -11.19 -0.34
N ASP A 33 10.54 -10.77 -0.49
CA ASP A 33 10.17 -9.37 -0.75
C ASP A 33 10.33 -8.47 0.47
N GLN A 34 10.44 -9.06 1.67
CA GLN A 34 10.68 -8.34 2.91
C GLN A 34 12.18 -8.27 3.28
N ARG A 35 13.06 -8.82 2.45
CA ARG A 35 14.51 -8.80 2.71
C ARG A 35 15.15 -7.52 2.17
N PRO A 36 16.14 -6.94 2.87
CA PRO A 36 16.86 -5.78 2.38
C PRO A 36 17.56 -6.08 1.04
N ALA A 37 17.65 -5.06 0.18
CA ALA A 37 18.32 -5.18 -1.10
C ALA A 37 19.79 -5.61 -0.93
N GLY A 38 20.26 -6.54 -1.76
CA GLY A 38 21.62 -7.08 -1.69
C GLY A 38 21.85 -8.12 -0.59
N TRP A 39 20.82 -8.51 0.17
CA TRP A 39 20.90 -9.59 1.15
C TRP A 39 20.42 -10.90 0.53
N TYR A 40 21.32 -11.89 0.46
CA TYR A 40 21.03 -13.23 -0.03
C TYR A 40 20.84 -14.20 1.15
N LYS A 41 20.62 -15.48 0.86
CA LYS A 41 20.45 -16.52 1.91
C LYS A 41 21.69 -16.68 2.79
N THR A 42 22.89 -16.57 2.22
CA THR A 42 24.15 -16.90 2.90
C THR A 42 25.09 -15.72 3.08
N HIS A 43 24.95 -14.69 2.25
CA HIS A 43 25.88 -13.57 2.20
C HIS A 43 25.16 -12.27 1.81
N ILE A 44 25.79 -11.16 2.18
CA ILE A 44 25.42 -9.81 1.77
C ILE A 44 26.35 -9.42 0.62
N SER A 45 25.79 -8.85 -0.44
CA SER A 45 26.52 -8.26 -1.56
C SER A 45 25.90 -6.92 -1.91
N ILE A 46 26.55 -5.84 -1.49
CA ILE A 46 26.08 -4.46 -1.72
C ILE A 46 27.07 -3.77 -2.66
N SER A 47 26.59 -3.12 -3.71
CA SER A 47 27.44 -2.34 -4.62
C SER A 47 27.91 -1.06 -3.91
N LEU A 48 29.20 -0.75 -4.04
CA LEU A 48 29.78 0.51 -3.55
C LEU A 48 29.61 1.67 -4.56
N GLY A 49 29.15 1.35 -5.78
CA GLY A 49 28.86 2.32 -6.83
C GLY A 49 30.08 3.11 -7.32
N THR A 50 31.29 2.57 -7.18
CA THR A 50 32.53 3.17 -7.67
C THR A 50 33.42 2.11 -8.30
N ALA A 51 34.13 2.49 -9.37
CA ALA A 51 35.16 1.68 -10.01
C ALA A 51 36.55 1.93 -9.40
N ASP A 52 36.75 3.07 -8.71
CA ASP A 52 38.00 3.35 -8.02
C ASP A 52 38.11 2.50 -6.73
N ARG A 53 39.22 1.79 -6.61
CA ARG A 53 39.55 0.96 -5.46
C ARG A 53 39.76 1.78 -4.19
N ASN A 54 40.33 2.98 -4.30
CA ASN A 54 40.63 3.82 -3.15
C ASN A 54 39.34 4.38 -2.54
N GLU A 55 38.46 4.91 -3.38
CA GLU A 55 37.12 5.33 -2.97
C GLU A 55 36.30 4.15 -2.41
N ALA A 56 36.38 2.98 -3.03
CA ALA A 56 35.70 1.78 -2.54
C ALA A 56 36.17 1.43 -1.11
N LYS A 57 37.47 1.50 -0.85
CA LYS A 57 38.04 1.24 0.48
C LYS A 57 37.58 2.27 1.52
N ALA A 58 37.43 3.54 1.13
CA ALA A 58 36.92 4.60 2.00
C ALA A 58 35.42 4.41 2.34
N ARG A 59 34.61 3.93 1.39
CA ARG A 59 33.17 3.66 1.59
C ARG A 59 32.87 2.35 2.32
N CYS A 60 33.77 1.36 2.27
CA CYS A 60 33.62 0.08 2.96
C CYS A 60 33.25 0.19 4.46
N PRO A 61 33.92 1.02 5.30
CA PRO A 61 33.57 1.13 6.72
C PRO A 61 32.16 1.69 6.95
N GLU A 62 31.71 2.65 6.13
CA GLU A 62 30.37 3.23 6.23
C GLU A 62 29.29 2.17 5.94
N VAL A 63 29.47 1.42 4.84
CA VAL A 63 28.56 0.31 4.48
C VAL A 63 28.63 -0.81 5.51
N ALA A 64 29.81 -1.10 6.05
CA ALA A 64 29.96 -2.08 7.12
C ALA A 64 29.17 -1.68 8.38
N ALA A 65 29.25 -0.41 8.79
CA ALA A 65 28.51 0.11 9.93
C ALA A 65 26.99 0.06 9.71
N ALA A 66 26.52 0.40 8.50
CA ALA A 66 25.11 0.27 8.14
C ALA A 66 24.62 -1.19 8.20
N VAL A 67 25.42 -2.13 7.67
CA VAL A 67 25.12 -3.57 7.74
C VAL A 67 25.05 -4.06 9.18
N GLU A 68 25.96 -3.62 10.06
CA GLU A 68 25.92 -4.00 11.48
C GLU A 68 24.68 -3.47 12.19
N ARG A 69 24.29 -2.21 11.93
CA ARG A 69 23.03 -1.66 12.46
C ARG A 69 21.82 -2.48 12.01
N GLN A 70 21.80 -2.92 10.75
CA GLN A 70 20.73 -3.74 10.21
C GLN A 70 20.69 -5.13 10.88
N ILE A 71 21.86 -5.79 11.02
CA ILE A 71 22.02 -7.07 11.73
C ILE A 71 21.47 -6.95 13.15
N GLU A 72 21.84 -5.88 13.85
CA GLU A 72 21.39 -5.61 15.21
C GLU A 72 19.88 -5.33 15.27
N ALA A 73 19.32 -4.62 14.29
CA ALA A 73 17.88 -4.43 14.19
C ALA A 73 17.13 -5.76 13.98
N PHE A 74 17.65 -6.67 13.16
CA PHE A 74 17.07 -8.00 12.99
C PHE A 74 17.09 -8.81 14.28
N ARG A 75 18.17 -8.72 15.06
CA ARG A 75 18.26 -9.39 16.37
C ARG A 75 17.27 -8.85 17.38
N ASN A 76 17.11 -7.54 17.44
CA ASN A 76 16.18 -6.88 18.35
C ASN A 76 14.71 -7.06 17.95
N GLY A 77 14.45 -7.50 16.72
CA GLY A 77 13.10 -7.76 16.22
C GLY A 77 12.25 -6.50 16.07
N PRO A 78 10.99 -6.65 15.62
CA PRO A 78 10.05 -5.54 15.54
C PRO A 78 9.72 -5.04 16.95
N LYS A 79 10.04 -3.77 17.22
CA LYS A 79 9.64 -3.12 18.47
C LYS A 79 8.20 -2.62 18.34
N PRO A 80 7.31 -2.94 19.30
CA PRO A 80 5.95 -2.42 19.27
C PRO A 80 5.99 -0.90 19.37
N LEU A 81 5.20 -0.23 18.53
CA LEU A 81 5.05 1.21 18.58
C LEU A 81 4.19 1.61 19.79
N THR A 82 4.59 2.66 20.49
CA THR A 82 3.76 3.23 21.56
C THR A 82 2.54 3.95 20.98
N PRO A 83 1.43 4.09 21.73
CA PRO A 83 0.25 4.83 21.25
C PRO A 83 0.58 6.25 20.79
N LYS A 84 1.51 6.93 21.48
CA LYS A 84 1.99 8.27 21.10
C LYS A 84 2.68 8.29 19.74
N GLN A 85 3.49 7.28 19.45
CA GLN A 85 4.14 7.15 18.13
C GLN A 85 3.14 6.82 17.03
N ILE A 86 2.15 5.98 17.32
CA ILE A 86 1.08 5.66 16.37
C ILE A 86 0.32 6.94 15.99
N VAL A 87 -0.11 7.74 16.98
CA VAL A 87 -0.81 9.01 16.73
C VAL A 87 0.06 9.98 15.94
N ALA A 88 1.34 10.10 16.28
CA ALA A 88 2.25 10.99 15.55
C ALA A 88 2.42 10.56 14.08
N LEU A 89 2.58 9.26 13.81
CA LEU A 89 2.68 8.73 12.45
C LEU A 89 1.38 8.90 11.67
N SER A 90 0.22 8.68 12.30
CA SER A 90 -1.08 8.93 11.69
C SER A 90 -1.27 10.41 11.34
N GLY A 91 -0.78 11.33 12.18
CA GLY A 91 -0.83 12.76 11.90
C GLY A 91 0.02 13.16 10.68
N LEU A 92 1.22 12.57 10.54
CA LEU A 92 2.06 12.75 9.35
C LEU A 92 1.37 12.21 8.08
N LEU A 93 0.76 11.02 8.19
CA LEU A 93 0.03 10.42 7.08
C LEU A 93 -1.17 11.29 6.67
N TYR A 94 -1.98 11.72 7.65
CA TYR A 94 -3.12 12.60 7.41
C TYR A 94 -2.70 13.90 6.74
N ARG A 95 -1.62 14.52 7.21
CA ARG A 95 -1.10 15.76 6.62
C ARG A 95 -0.68 15.56 5.17
N ALA A 96 0.05 14.48 4.86
CA ALA A 96 0.44 14.18 3.49
C ALA A 96 -0.79 13.94 2.59
N PHE A 97 -1.83 13.29 3.11
CA PHE A 97 -3.10 13.16 2.39
C PHE A 97 -3.81 14.50 2.20
N ALA A 98 -3.88 15.32 3.25
CA ALA A 98 -4.53 16.64 3.20
C ALA A 98 -3.83 17.57 2.21
N GLU A 99 -2.50 17.65 2.25
CA GLU A 99 -1.69 18.45 1.30
C GLU A 99 -1.92 17.99 -0.15
N GLY A 100 -2.07 16.69 -0.39
CA GLY A 100 -2.38 16.16 -1.73
C GLY A 100 -3.83 16.39 -2.20
N LEU A 101 -4.74 16.74 -1.30
CA LEU A 101 -6.18 16.92 -1.59
C LEU A 101 -6.66 18.37 -1.48
N GLU A 102 -5.87 19.26 -0.85
CA GLU A 102 -6.23 20.67 -0.64
C GLU A 102 -6.24 21.50 -1.93
N GLU A 103 -5.41 21.17 -2.94
CA GLU A 103 -5.32 21.99 -4.15
C GLU A 103 -6.42 21.76 -5.20
N ASP A 104 -7.13 20.62 -5.20
CA ASP A 104 -8.32 20.43 -6.05
C ASP A 104 -9.20 19.25 -5.57
N PRO A 105 -10.11 19.47 -4.59
CA PRO A 105 -10.85 18.39 -3.95
C PRO A 105 -11.96 17.78 -4.83
N VAL A 106 -12.21 18.32 -6.01
CA VAL A 106 -13.31 17.88 -6.86
C VAL A 106 -12.74 17.21 -8.08
N LEU A 107 -12.81 15.88 -8.11
CA LEU A 107 -12.66 15.12 -9.35
C LEU A 107 -13.51 15.82 -10.42
N THR A 108 -12.89 16.11 -11.56
CA THR A 108 -13.57 16.72 -12.69
C THR A 108 -14.81 15.89 -13.06
N PRO A 109 -15.84 16.49 -13.69
CA PRO A 109 -17.00 15.74 -14.16
C PRO A 109 -16.64 14.52 -15.03
N GLU A 110 -15.52 14.60 -15.77
CA GLU A 110 -14.99 13.49 -16.57
C GLU A 110 -14.47 12.35 -15.69
N GLN A 111 -13.68 12.66 -14.66
CA GLN A 111 -13.22 11.66 -13.70
C GLN A 111 -14.38 10.98 -12.94
N TRP A 112 -15.45 11.72 -12.62
CA TRP A 112 -16.66 11.13 -12.05
C TRP A 112 -17.38 10.20 -13.02
N ARG A 113 -17.41 10.53 -14.32
CA ARG A 113 -17.96 9.64 -15.34
C ARG A 113 -17.12 8.37 -15.47
N ASP A 114 -15.81 8.47 -15.41
CA ASP A 114 -14.91 7.29 -15.46
C ASP A 114 -15.11 6.38 -14.25
N VAL A 115 -15.29 6.97 -13.06
CA VAL A 115 -15.64 6.22 -11.84
C VAL A 115 -17.00 5.55 -12.00
N ALA A 116 -18.01 6.25 -12.52
CA ALA A 116 -19.33 5.68 -12.78
C ALA A 116 -19.30 4.56 -13.82
N GLY A 117 -18.49 4.70 -14.88
CA GLY A 117 -18.23 3.69 -15.90
C GLY A 117 -17.61 2.44 -15.30
N SER A 118 -16.51 2.61 -14.55
CA SER A 118 -15.82 1.53 -13.84
C SER A 118 -16.75 0.78 -12.87
N ASN A 119 -17.61 1.52 -12.16
CA ASN A 119 -18.60 0.92 -11.25
C ASN A 119 -19.67 0.13 -12.01
N ARG A 120 -20.09 0.60 -13.19
CA ARG A 120 -21.04 -0.10 -14.07
C ARG A 120 -20.42 -1.37 -14.62
N GLU A 121 -19.20 -1.31 -15.14
CA GLU A 121 -18.46 -2.47 -15.62
C GLU A 121 -18.30 -3.53 -14.52
N ALA A 122 -18.03 -3.12 -13.28
CA ALA A 122 -17.90 -4.04 -12.17
C ALA A 122 -19.21 -4.79 -11.88
N ARG A 123 -20.34 -4.07 -11.89
CA ARG A 123 -21.69 -4.67 -11.73
C ARG A 123 -22.07 -5.60 -12.88
N LEU A 124 -21.59 -5.33 -14.09
CA LEU A 124 -21.81 -6.17 -15.26
C LEU A 124 -20.85 -7.37 -15.33
N GLY A 125 -19.85 -7.45 -14.45
CA GLY A 125 -18.81 -8.47 -14.51
C GLY A 125 -17.86 -8.29 -15.70
N GLN A 126 -17.59 -7.05 -16.09
CA GLN A 126 -16.70 -6.68 -17.20
C GLN A 126 -15.45 -5.94 -16.72
N PHE A 127 -15.37 -5.68 -15.42
CA PHE A 127 -14.26 -4.93 -14.83
C PHE A 127 -13.06 -5.84 -14.56
N GLY A 128 -11.89 -5.37 -14.99
CA GLY A 128 -10.61 -6.00 -14.71
C GLY A 128 -10.22 -7.12 -15.68
N LEU A 129 -8.95 -7.52 -15.58
CA LEU A 129 -8.30 -8.47 -16.51
C LEU A 129 -8.99 -9.84 -16.52
N GLY A 130 -9.49 -10.31 -15.37
CA GLY A 130 -10.14 -11.63 -15.27
C GLY A 130 -11.43 -11.72 -16.08
N ALA A 131 -12.22 -10.64 -16.13
CA ALA A 131 -13.44 -10.58 -16.93
C ALA A 131 -13.15 -10.55 -18.44
N GLN A 132 -12.08 -9.85 -18.84
CA GLN A 132 -11.64 -9.76 -20.24
C GLN A 132 -11.05 -11.08 -20.76
N LEU A 133 -10.37 -11.83 -19.90
CA LEU A 133 -9.72 -13.10 -20.26
C LEU A 133 -10.67 -14.31 -20.22
N GLY A 134 -11.94 -14.14 -19.81
CA GLY A 134 -12.94 -15.20 -19.83
C GLY A 134 -12.62 -16.39 -18.91
N ILE A 135 -11.90 -16.16 -17.81
CA ILE A 135 -11.38 -17.22 -16.91
C ILE A 135 -12.50 -17.89 -16.09
N PHE A 136 -13.64 -17.21 -15.93
CA PHE A 136 -14.73 -17.65 -15.06
C PHE A 136 -15.74 -18.55 -15.76
N SER A 137 -16.24 -19.55 -15.03
CA SER A 137 -17.14 -20.57 -15.59
C SER A 137 -18.61 -20.13 -15.58
N SER A 138 -18.96 -19.12 -14.78
CA SER A 138 -20.31 -18.57 -14.70
C SER A 138 -20.31 -17.04 -14.67
N GLU A 139 -21.43 -16.46 -15.10
CA GLU A 139 -21.63 -15.01 -15.05
C GLU A 139 -21.64 -14.47 -13.61
N ALA A 140 -22.17 -15.25 -12.66
CA ALA A 140 -22.20 -14.89 -11.24
C ALA A 140 -20.79 -14.81 -10.65
N GLU A 141 -19.94 -15.78 -10.96
CA GLU A 141 -18.54 -15.80 -10.54
C GLU A 141 -17.74 -14.65 -11.16
N ARG A 142 -17.96 -14.38 -12.45
CA ARG A 142 -17.34 -13.24 -13.14
C ARG A 142 -17.73 -11.91 -12.51
N ARG A 143 -19.01 -11.72 -12.20
CA ARG A 143 -19.53 -10.52 -11.53
C ARG A 143 -18.94 -10.36 -10.13
N ALA A 144 -18.88 -11.44 -9.35
CA ALA A 144 -18.29 -11.42 -8.01
C ALA A 144 -16.81 -11.03 -8.04
N ALA A 145 -16.04 -11.59 -8.96
CA ALA A 145 -14.62 -11.27 -9.12
C ALA A 145 -14.38 -9.83 -9.59
N SER A 146 -15.17 -9.32 -10.55
CA SER A 146 -15.11 -7.92 -10.96
C SER A 146 -15.45 -6.96 -9.82
N MET A 147 -16.43 -7.29 -8.99
CA MET A 147 -16.78 -6.50 -7.80
C MET A 147 -15.69 -6.55 -6.72
N GLU A 148 -15.09 -7.73 -6.48
CA GLU A 148 -13.95 -7.90 -5.58
C GLU A 148 -12.74 -7.09 -6.04
N GLN A 149 -12.46 -7.08 -7.34
CA GLN A 149 -11.34 -6.32 -7.89
C GLN A 149 -11.55 -4.80 -7.80
N ARG A 150 -12.80 -4.31 -7.94
CA ARG A 150 -13.12 -2.88 -7.90
C ARG A 150 -13.19 -2.31 -6.47
N PHE A 151 -13.80 -3.05 -5.55
CA PHE A 151 -14.14 -2.57 -4.21
C PHE A 151 -13.41 -3.30 -3.09
N GLY A 152 -12.76 -4.43 -3.39
CA GLY A 152 -12.11 -5.28 -2.41
C GLY A 152 -13.00 -6.41 -1.90
N ARG A 153 -12.34 -7.36 -1.22
CA ARG A 153 -12.88 -8.66 -0.77
C ARG A 153 -14.05 -8.56 0.21
N SER A 154 -14.16 -7.45 0.95
CA SER A 154 -15.23 -7.22 1.94
C SER A 154 -16.59 -6.90 1.30
N TYR A 155 -16.62 -6.42 0.06
CA TYR A 155 -17.85 -5.96 -0.58
C TYR A 155 -18.46 -6.99 -1.54
N ALA A 156 -17.68 -7.96 -2.03
CA ALA A 156 -18.14 -8.94 -3.00
C ALA A 156 -19.27 -9.84 -2.46
N GLY A 157 -19.24 -10.19 -1.17
CA GLY A 157 -20.27 -11.04 -0.54
C GLY A 157 -21.60 -10.33 -0.26
N MET A 158 -21.61 -9.00 -0.14
CA MET A 158 -22.80 -8.22 0.26
C MET A 158 -23.80 -8.01 -0.88
N TRP A 159 -23.35 -8.08 -2.14
CA TRP A 159 -24.17 -7.81 -3.33
C TRP A 159 -24.65 -9.08 -4.07
N VAL A 160 -24.25 -10.27 -3.61
CA VAL A 160 -24.61 -11.56 -4.22
C VAL A 160 -25.93 -12.11 -3.67
N THR A 161 -26.39 -11.61 -2.52
CA THR A 161 -27.63 -12.04 -1.86
C THR A 161 -28.55 -10.84 -1.61
N GLY A 162 -29.52 -10.58 -2.50
CA GLY A 162 -30.66 -9.70 -2.20
C GLY A 162 -30.98 -8.66 -3.27
N ASP A 163 -32.00 -8.98 -4.07
CA ASP A 163 -33.10 -8.11 -4.52
C ASP A 163 -32.77 -6.66 -4.91
N GLN A 164 -32.57 -6.42 -6.22
CA GLN A 164 -32.25 -5.10 -6.80
C GLN A 164 -33.47 -4.40 -7.42
N ALA A 165 -34.40 -3.89 -6.62
CA ALA A 165 -35.50 -3.09 -7.16
C ALA A 165 -35.73 -1.71 -6.54
N ALA A 166 -35.11 -1.34 -5.39
CA ALA A 166 -35.68 -0.25 -4.59
C ALA A 166 -34.77 0.94 -4.20
N LEU A 167 -33.55 1.11 -4.74
CA LEU A 167 -32.62 2.09 -4.12
C LEU A 167 -31.84 3.01 -5.07
N VAL A 168 -32.35 3.30 -6.28
CA VAL A 168 -31.67 4.25 -7.20
C VAL A 168 -32.57 5.37 -7.74
N ASP A 169 -33.86 5.46 -7.40
CA ASP A 169 -34.71 6.57 -7.88
C ASP A 169 -34.89 7.76 -6.91
N ASP A 170 -34.35 7.70 -5.68
CA ASP A 170 -34.72 8.69 -4.65
C ASP A 170 -33.74 9.88 -4.47
N VAL A 171 -32.75 10.06 -5.36
CA VAL A 171 -31.78 11.18 -5.26
C VAL A 171 -32.08 12.33 -6.24
N ALA A 172 -33.06 12.17 -7.15
CA ALA A 172 -33.34 13.18 -8.18
C ALA A 172 -34.56 14.08 -7.93
N THR A 173 -35.40 13.84 -6.91
CA THR A 173 -36.67 14.58 -6.77
C THR A 173 -37.07 14.87 -5.33
N THR A 174 -36.39 15.78 -4.64
CA THR A 174 -36.99 16.49 -3.49
C THR A 174 -36.60 17.96 -3.52
N SER A 175 -37.38 18.72 -4.27
CA SER A 175 -37.57 20.15 -4.09
C SER A 175 -37.96 20.46 -2.64
N HIS A 176 -37.18 21.31 -1.98
CA HIS A 176 -37.44 21.81 -0.62
C HIS A 176 -38.80 22.52 -0.51
N PRO A 177 -39.60 22.25 0.55
CA PRO A 177 -40.46 23.26 1.14
C PRO A 177 -39.86 23.77 2.46
N SER A 178 -39.62 25.08 2.51
CA SER A 178 -39.25 25.85 3.70
C SER A 178 -40.30 25.69 4.80
N VAL A 179 -39.90 25.34 6.02
CA VAL A 179 -40.76 25.37 7.21
C VAL A 179 -40.23 26.44 8.17
N ASN A 180 -40.99 27.53 8.27
CA ASN A 180 -40.84 28.58 9.26
C ASN A 180 -41.13 28.02 10.67
N LEU A 181 -40.22 28.25 11.61
CA LEU A 181 -40.44 27.97 13.03
C LEU A 181 -40.62 29.30 13.79
N THR A 182 -41.86 29.62 14.16
CA THR A 182 -42.16 30.58 15.24
C THR A 182 -42.11 29.87 16.59
N PRO A 183 -41.40 30.40 17.61
CA PRO A 183 -41.41 29.81 18.94
C PRO A 183 -42.61 30.32 19.76
N SER A 184 -43.43 29.40 20.25
CA SER A 184 -44.50 29.67 21.22
C SER A 184 -43.91 29.68 22.63
N ILE A 185 -43.88 30.85 23.27
CA ILE A 185 -43.53 31.02 24.69
C ILE A 185 -44.80 30.82 25.52
N SER A 186 -44.83 29.78 26.35
CA SER A 186 -45.88 29.57 27.35
C SER A 186 -45.41 30.10 28.70
N LEU A 187 -45.99 31.21 29.15
CA LEU A 187 -45.91 31.71 30.53
C LEU A 187 -46.93 30.97 31.38
N GLY A 188 -46.46 30.28 32.43
CA GLY A 188 -47.28 29.72 33.49
C GLY A 188 -47.05 30.50 34.79
N ASN A 189 -48.16 30.91 35.40
CA ASN A 189 -48.28 31.64 36.67
C ASN A 189 -47.61 30.94 37.86
#